data_AF-A0A8B7BS68-F1
#
_entry.id   AF-A0A8B7BS68-F1
#
_cell.length_a   1.000
_cell.length_b   1.000
_cell.length_c   1.000
_cell.angle_alpha   90.00
_cell.angle_beta   90.00
_cell.angle_gamma   90.00
#
_symmetry.space_group_name_H-M   'P 1'
#
loop_
_entity.id
_entity.type
_entity.pdbx_description
1 polymer ?
#
loop_
_entity_poly.entity_id
_entity_poly.type
_entity_poly.pdbx_seq_one_letter_code
_entity_poly.pdbx_strand_id
1 'polypeptide(L)'
;MMNGKRTNGSRPPSPASSPRTGRRGGRKGWLARPKAPGVERLLRAVLAALLRRRGILLLAPLLYVSAMLVFIGRWNLDSTPVRVGMPVLRRRPPPGAAYRSPQVFERLWPFMQADVNHSNALMTAWHQKERQRWKPCINKRLSHAELPPSNGFLIIEANGGLNQQRLSISDAVAVAGLLNATLVIPIFHLNSVWRDSSKFREIFDEEYFIETLKNHVRVVKELPQDMLKRFDYNISNIVNMRTKALSSKTYYLQKVLPKLLELGAVRIAPFSNRLAHSVSSNIQGLRCLTNYEALRFSQPIRLLAENMVDRMVKNSSMSGGKYVSVHLRFEEDMVAFSCCTYDGGKEEKREMDIARERSWRGKFRRHGRKINPEANRMDGRCPLTPLEVGMMLRGMGFDNTTSVYVASGKIYNAKKYMDPLRQLFPRLETKDTLASAEELAPFKGHSSRLAALDYTVCAHSEVFVTTQGGNFPHFMMGHRRYLYEGHSKTIKPDKRRLVLSFDNPNIRWDRFERNMQEMLHYSDLKGVALRKSNATLYTFPMPDCMCPQSEA
;
A
#
# COMPACT_ATOMS: atom_id res chain seq x y z
N MET A 1 -41.96 -4.97 -57.14
CA MET A 1 -41.33 -5.74 -58.24
C MET A 1 -40.47 -6.86 -57.65
N MET A 2 -40.23 -7.93 -58.43
CA MET A 2 -39.40 -9.14 -58.17
C MET A 2 -37.99 -8.82 -57.60
N ASN A 3 -37.16 -9.67 -56.96
CA ASN A 3 -37.15 -11.08 -56.46
C ASN A 3 -35.93 -11.23 -55.47
N GLY A 4 -35.59 -12.33 -54.77
CA GLY A 4 -36.16 -13.68 -54.56
C GLY A 4 -35.10 -14.65 -53.96
N LYS A 5 -35.52 -15.80 -53.37
CA LYS A 5 -34.72 -16.88 -52.69
C LYS A 5 -34.11 -16.52 -51.30
N ARG A 6 -34.46 -17.09 -50.13
CA ARG A 6 -34.78 -18.45 -49.60
C ARG A 6 -33.58 -19.39 -49.35
N THR A 7 -33.39 -19.77 -48.07
CA THR A 7 -33.34 -21.17 -47.57
C THR A 7 -33.82 -21.24 -46.09
N ASN A 8 -34.46 -22.36 -45.71
CA ASN A 8 -35.04 -22.66 -44.36
C ASN A 8 -33.95 -23.17 -43.39
N GLY A 9 -34.13 -23.40 -42.07
CA GLY A 9 -35.27 -23.39 -41.12
C GLY A 9 -35.00 -24.48 -40.04
N SER A 10 -34.82 -24.14 -38.75
CA SER A 10 -35.82 -24.07 -37.65
C SER A 10 -36.11 -25.40 -36.89
N ARG A 11 -36.21 -25.31 -35.54
CA ARG A 11 -36.24 -26.37 -34.49
C ARG A 11 -37.68 -26.98 -34.24
N PRO A 12 -38.02 -27.49 -33.02
CA PRO A 12 -37.96 -28.87 -32.47
C PRO A 12 -39.39 -29.47 -32.21
N PRO A 13 -39.66 -30.53 -31.38
CA PRO A 13 -39.77 -30.43 -29.89
C PRO A 13 -39.50 -31.75 -29.08
N SER A 14 -40.03 -31.89 -27.85
CA SER A 14 -39.88 -33.00 -26.86
C SER A 14 -41.27 -33.58 -26.44
N PRO A 15 -41.51 -34.38 -25.35
CA PRO A 15 -40.73 -35.39 -24.58
C PRO A 15 -41.50 -36.71 -24.18
N ALA A 16 -40.86 -37.57 -23.36
CA ALA A 16 -41.39 -38.39 -22.23
C ALA A 16 -42.01 -39.81 -22.38
N SER A 17 -41.46 -40.78 -21.62
CA SER A 17 -42.18 -41.73 -20.70
C SER A 17 -41.24 -42.79 -20.04
N SER A 18 -41.71 -43.50 -19.01
CA SER A 18 -41.09 -44.61 -18.25
C SER A 18 -42.21 -45.64 -17.91
N PRO A 19 -42.12 -46.71 -17.07
CA PRO A 19 -41.01 -47.26 -16.22
C PRO A 19 -40.94 -48.84 -16.09
N ARG A 20 -40.19 -49.37 -15.08
CA ARG A 20 -40.23 -50.75 -14.45
C ARG A 20 -39.72 -51.94 -15.32
N THR A 21 -39.20 -53.11 -14.88
CA THR A 21 -38.72 -53.79 -13.62
C THR A 21 -37.93 -55.08 -14.03
N GLY A 22 -37.17 -55.87 -13.23
CA GLY A 22 -36.72 -55.83 -11.83
C GLY A 22 -36.58 -57.26 -11.16
N ARG A 23 -35.52 -57.53 -10.35
CA ARG A 23 -35.24 -58.77 -9.52
C ARG A 23 -34.89 -60.09 -10.28
N ARG A 24 -34.20 -61.15 -9.75
CA ARG A 24 -33.23 -61.39 -8.62
C ARG A 24 -32.72 -62.88 -8.61
N GLY A 25 -31.41 -63.16 -8.39
CA GLY A 25 -30.83 -64.49 -7.98
C GLY A 25 -30.74 -65.62 -9.05
N GLY A 26 -29.95 -66.72 -8.92
CA GLY A 26 -28.83 -67.02 -8.00
C GLY A 26 -28.33 -68.51 -8.02
N ARG A 27 -27.01 -68.73 -7.75
CA ARG A 27 -26.31 -69.94 -7.18
C ARG A 27 -26.12 -71.30 -7.94
N LYS A 28 -24.84 -71.75 -7.91
CA LYS A 28 -24.25 -73.09 -7.55
C LYS A 28 -23.88 -74.17 -8.60
N GLY A 29 -22.65 -74.72 -8.39
CA GLY A 29 -22.20 -76.11 -8.66
C GLY A 29 -21.36 -76.34 -9.94
N TRP A 30 -20.53 -77.39 -10.11
CA TRP A 30 -19.42 -78.04 -9.36
C TRP A 30 -18.91 -79.23 -10.24
N LEU A 31 -17.62 -79.62 -10.14
CA LEU A 31 -16.98 -80.87 -10.68
C LEU A 31 -16.72 -80.99 -12.22
N ALA A 32 -15.78 -81.81 -12.75
CA ALA A 32 -14.40 -82.21 -12.33
C ALA A 32 -13.65 -83.07 -13.39
N ARG A 33 -12.32 -82.84 -13.58
CA ARG A 33 -11.26 -83.80 -14.04
C ARG A 33 -11.30 -84.33 -15.50
N PRO A 34 -10.24 -84.99 -16.07
CA PRO A 34 -9.15 -85.78 -15.45
C PRO A 34 -7.68 -85.39 -15.80
N LYS A 35 -6.72 -86.26 -15.41
CA LYS A 35 -5.25 -86.06 -15.40
C LYS A 35 -4.54 -86.84 -16.52
N ALA A 36 -3.34 -86.41 -16.93
CA ALA A 36 -2.30 -87.23 -17.56
C ALA A 36 -0.93 -87.05 -16.86
N PRO A 37 -0.13 -88.11 -16.59
CA PRO A 37 0.89 -88.07 -15.51
C PRO A 37 2.36 -87.89 -15.97
N GLY A 38 2.63 -87.18 -17.08
CA GLY A 38 4.00 -86.94 -17.57
C GLY A 38 4.61 -85.59 -17.15
N VAL A 39 3.83 -84.50 -17.27
CA VAL A 39 4.33 -83.12 -17.16
C VAL A 39 4.77 -82.76 -15.73
N GLU A 40 4.11 -83.31 -14.70
CA GLU A 40 4.30 -82.90 -13.31
C GLU A 40 5.67 -83.31 -12.71
N ARG A 41 6.34 -84.33 -13.26
CA ARG A 41 7.71 -84.70 -12.84
C ARG A 41 8.75 -83.76 -13.45
N LEU A 42 8.59 -83.40 -14.72
CA LEU A 42 9.45 -82.42 -15.39
C LEU A 42 9.29 -81.02 -14.76
N LEU A 43 8.04 -80.61 -14.47
CA LEU A 43 7.76 -79.35 -13.79
C LEU A 43 8.39 -79.29 -12.40
N ARG A 44 8.35 -80.40 -11.62
CA ARG A 44 8.99 -80.48 -10.30
C ARG A 44 10.52 -80.43 -10.38
N ALA A 45 11.14 -81.06 -11.37
CA ALA A 45 12.60 -80.96 -11.58
C ALA A 45 13.02 -79.52 -11.93
N VAL A 46 12.27 -78.85 -12.83
CA VAL A 46 12.51 -77.45 -13.20
C VAL A 46 12.28 -76.50 -12.02
N LEU A 47 11.22 -76.69 -11.23
CA LEU A 47 10.97 -75.92 -10.00
C LEU A 47 12.06 -76.14 -8.95
N ALA A 48 12.54 -77.36 -8.74
CA ALA A 48 13.65 -77.64 -7.82
C ALA A 48 14.97 -76.99 -8.27
N ALA A 49 15.26 -76.99 -9.57
CA ALA A 49 16.43 -76.29 -10.14
C ALA A 49 16.31 -74.76 -10.01
N LEU A 50 15.12 -74.20 -10.25
CA LEU A 50 14.84 -72.77 -10.08
C LEU A 50 14.88 -72.35 -8.61
N LEU A 51 14.42 -73.19 -7.68
CA LEU A 51 14.52 -72.94 -6.23
C LEU A 51 15.97 -72.99 -5.74
N ARG A 52 16.78 -73.98 -6.18
CA ARG A 52 18.23 -74.00 -5.89
C ARG A 52 18.97 -72.76 -6.42
N ARG A 53 18.57 -72.21 -7.58
CA ARG A 53 19.14 -70.95 -8.10
C ARG A 53 18.59 -69.68 -7.44
N ARG A 54 17.43 -69.73 -6.77
CA ARG A 54 16.84 -68.57 -6.07
C ARG A 54 17.49 -68.24 -4.72
N GLY A 55 18.20 -69.18 -4.07
CA GLY A 55 19.03 -68.85 -2.91
C GLY A 55 20.09 -67.79 -3.23
N ILE A 56 20.69 -67.87 -4.42
CA ILE A 56 21.71 -66.93 -4.90
C ILE A 56 21.08 -65.58 -5.31
N LEU A 57 19.88 -65.60 -5.92
CA LEU A 57 19.17 -64.39 -6.32
C LEU A 57 18.48 -63.64 -5.17
N LEU A 58 18.27 -64.26 -4.01
CA LEU A 58 17.84 -63.56 -2.77
C LEU A 58 19.02 -62.98 -1.99
N LEU A 59 20.22 -63.57 -2.13
CA LEU A 59 21.44 -63.04 -1.55
C LEU A 59 21.90 -61.74 -2.22
N ALA A 60 21.76 -61.58 -3.55
CA ALA A 60 22.22 -60.37 -4.23
C ALA A 60 21.51 -59.06 -3.75
N PRO A 61 20.18 -59.01 -3.58
CA PRO A 61 19.51 -57.84 -2.97
C PRO A 61 19.88 -57.63 -1.50
N LEU A 62 20.04 -58.69 -0.70
CA LEU A 62 20.41 -58.59 0.71
C LEU A 62 21.86 -58.15 0.90
N LEU A 63 22.78 -58.59 0.04
CA LEU A 63 24.17 -58.11 -0.01
C LEU A 63 24.23 -56.68 -0.54
N TYR A 64 23.40 -56.30 -1.52
CA TYR A 64 23.31 -54.91 -1.98
C TYR A 64 22.77 -53.97 -0.88
N VAL A 65 21.72 -54.37 -0.16
CA VAL A 65 21.17 -53.61 0.96
C VAL A 65 22.14 -53.58 2.15
N SER A 66 22.83 -54.69 2.46
CA SER A 66 23.86 -54.71 3.51
C SER A 66 25.08 -53.87 3.13
N ALA A 67 25.53 -53.92 1.87
CA ALA A 67 26.59 -53.06 1.37
C ALA A 67 26.18 -51.59 1.43
N MET A 68 24.94 -51.24 1.04
CA MET A 68 24.39 -49.89 1.18
C MET A 68 24.30 -49.45 2.65
N LEU A 69 23.87 -50.33 3.57
CA LEU A 69 23.81 -50.02 4.99
C LEU A 69 25.21 -49.89 5.63
N VAL A 70 26.23 -50.61 5.14
CA VAL A 70 27.63 -50.39 5.52
C VAL A 70 28.18 -49.09 4.90
N PHE A 71 27.78 -48.75 3.68
CA PHE A 71 28.17 -47.50 3.01
C PHE A 71 27.54 -46.26 3.70
N ILE A 72 26.29 -46.38 4.15
CA ILE A 72 25.57 -45.33 4.89
C ILE A 72 25.99 -45.31 6.37
N GLY A 73 26.25 -46.47 6.96
CA GLY A 73 26.69 -46.63 8.35
C GLY A 73 28.12 -46.15 8.60
N ARG A 74 29.03 -46.29 7.62
CA ARG A 74 30.38 -45.68 7.66
C ARG A 74 30.36 -44.14 7.55
N TRP A 75 29.22 -43.52 7.29
CA TRP A 75 29.10 -42.05 7.22
C TRP A 75 28.57 -41.39 8.51
N ASN A 76 28.32 -42.16 9.57
CA ASN A 76 27.90 -41.63 10.88
C ASN A 76 28.82 -42.10 12.02
N LEU A 77 30.12 -41.78 11.93
CA LEU A 77 30.89 -41.34 13.09
C LEU A 77 32.13 -40.54 12.63
N ASP A 78 32.35 -39.39 13.26
CA ASP A 78 33.54 -38.54 13.25
C ASP A 78 34.36 -38.42 11.95
N SER A 79 34.12 -37.35 11.18
CA SER A 79 35.22 -36.64 10.52
C SER A 79 34.84 -35.22 10.06
N THR A 80 35.78 -34.31 10.29
CA THR A 80 35.89 -32.98 9.68
C THR A 80 35.70 -33.02 8.16
N PRO A 81 35.03 -32.02 7.53
CA PRO A 81 34.74 -32.06 6.10
C PRO A 81 36.00 -31.76 5.25
N VAL A 82 36.72 -32.82 4.87
CA VAL A 82 37.69 -32.76 3.76
C VAL A 82 36.91 -32.50 2.46
N ARG A 83 37.19 -31.37 1.82
CA ARG A 83 36.51 -30.95 0.59
C ARG A 83 36.97 -31.76 -0.62
N VAL A 84 36.17 -32.73 -1.05
CA VAL A 84 36.19 -33.17 -2.46
C VAL A 84 35.25 -32.26 -3.24
N GLY A 85 35.83 -31.26 -3.91
CA GLY A 85 35.10 -30.13 -4.47
C GLY A 85 34.39 -30.42 -5.79
N MET A 86 33.20 -31.03 -5.74
CA MET A 86 32.16 -30.72 -6.72
C MET A 86 31.67 -29.29 -6.45
N PRO A 87 31.92 -28.29 -7.31
CA PRO A 87 31.38 -26.96 -7.10
C PRO A 87 29.86 -27.03 -7.27
N VAL A 88 29.12 -26.99 -6.16
CA VAL A 88 27.72 -26.55 -6.19
C VAL A 88 27.76 -25.17 -6.82
N LEU A 89 27.41 -25.10 -8.11
CA LEU A 89 27.49 -23.90 -8.92
C LEU A 89 26.35 -22.98 -8.50
N ARG A 90 26.56 -22.36 -7.33
CA ARG A 90 25.69 -21.40 -6.68
C ARG A 90 25.60 -20.22 -7.64
N ARG A 91 24.61 -20.27 -8.54
CA ARG A 91 24.32 -19.20 -9.50
C ARG A 91 24.39 -17.90 -8.72
N ARG A 92 25.26 -16.98 -9.14
CA ARG A 92 25.28 -15.65 -8.55
C ARG A 92 23.86 -15.09 -8.68
N PRO A 93 23.26 -14.59 -7.58
CA PRO A 93 21.92 -14.00 -7.66
C PRO A 93 21.96 -12.86 -8.70
N PRO A 94 20.88 -12.68 -9.48
CA PRO A 94 20.86 -11.64 -10.50
C PRO A 94 20.99 -10.23 -9.89
N PRO A 95 21.53 -9.24 -10.62
CA PRO A 95 21.75 -7.91 -10.06
C PRO A 95 20.47 -7.29 -9.45
N GLY A 96 20.59 -6.80 -8.22
CA GLY A 96 19.48 -6.23 -7.45
C GLY A 96 18.64 -7.25 -6.67
N ALA A 97 18.94 -8.56 -6.75
CA ALA A 97 18.21 -9.59 -6.01
C ALA A 97 18.60 -9.69 -4.53
N ALA A 98 19.86 -9.43 -4.19
CA ALA A 98 20.35 -9.53 -2.81
C ALA A 98 20.28 -8.19 -2.08
N TYR A 99 20.12 -8.24 -0.75
CA TYR A 99 20.32 -7.10 0.12
C TYR A 99 21.81 -7.02 0.49
N ARG A 100 22.54 -6.09 -0.13
CA ARG A 100 23.97 -5.82 0.14
C ARG A 100 24.24 -4.36 0.52
N SER A 101 23.20 -3.66 0.91
CA SER A 101 23.23 -2.25 1.27
C SER A 101 24.24 -1.93 2.39
N PRO A 102 24.46 -2.79 3.42
CA PRO A 102 25.53 -2.60 4.40
C PRO A 102 26.95 -2.66 3.78
N GLN A 103 27.24 -3.60 2.89
CA GLN A 103 28.56 -3.72 2.26
C GLN A 103 28.82 -2.58 1.25
N VAL A 104 27.76 -2.07 0.60
CA VAL A 104 27.85 -0.84 -0.22
C VAL A 104 28.12 0.37 0.69
N PHE A 105 27.44 0.46 1.82
CA PHE A 105 27.63 1.55 2.79
C PHE A 105 29.06 1.60 3.32
N GLU A 106 29.60 0.50 3.83
CA GLU A 106 31.00 0.40 4.30
C GLU A 106 32.02 0.87 3.26
N ARG A 107 31.76 0.60 1.97
CA ARG A 107 32.65 0.96 0.85
C ARG A 107 32.51 2.42 0.41
N LEU A 108 31.31 3.00 0.51
CA LEU A 108 31.05 4.39 0.12
C LEU A 108 31.21 5.39 1.26
N TRP A 109 31.15 4.95 2.51
CA TRP A 109 31.18 5.81 3.70
C TRP A 109 32.37 6.78 3.76
N PRO A 110 33.63 6.39 3.47
CA PRO A 110 34.75 7.33 3.46
C PRO A 110 34.57 8.49 2.46
N PHE A 111 33.95 8.22 1.30
CA PHE A 111 33.63 9.25 0.31
C PHE A 111 32.50 10.16 0.78
N MET A 112 31.45 9.60 1.39
CA MET A 112 30.37 10.37 2.01
C MET A 112 30.85 11.28 3.15
N GLN A 113 31.92 10.90 3.86
CA GLN A 113 32.54 11.74 4.90
C GLN A 113 33.42 12.85 4.31
N ALA A 114 34.13 12.59 3.20
CA ALA A 114 34.96 13.59 2.53
C ALA A 114 34.15 14.61 1.72
N ASP A 115 32.95 14.23 1.26
CA ASP A 115 32.03 15.06 0.47
C ASP A 115 31.29 16.11 1.33
N VAL A 116 32.05 17.12 1.78
CA VAL A 116 31.57 18.26 2.58
C VAL A 116 31.53 19.56 1.75
N ASN A 117 32.14 19.56 0.56
CA ASN A 117 32.35 20.76 -0.27
C ASN A 117 31.35 20.93 -1.44
N HIS A 118 30.45 19.98 -1.69
CA HIS A 118 29.38 20.18 -2.67
C HIS A 118 28.25 21.05 -2.10
N SER A 119 27.67 21.91 -2.96
CA SER A 119 26.55 22.77 -2.58
C SER A 119 25.35 21.92 -2.16
N ASN A 120 24.97 21.98 -0.89
CA ASN A 120 23.89 21.17 -0.33
C ASN A 120 22.62 21.25 -1.18
N ALA A 121 22.14 20.09 -1.65
CA ALA A 121 21.00 19.97 -2.55
C ALA A 121 19.72 20.60 -1.99
N LEU A 122 19.59 20.69 -0.64
CA LEU A 122 18.50 21.36 0.06
C LEU A 122 18.47 22.87 -0.23
N MET A 123 19.63 23.53 -0.32
CA MET A 123 19.72 24.96 -0.60
C MET A 123 19.26 25.29 -2.01
N THR A 124 19.60 24.41 -2.98
CA THR A 124 19.19 24.52 -4.38
C THR A 124 17.82 23.92 -4.70
N ALA A 125 17.13 23.30 -3.72
CA ALA A 125 15.90 22.53 -3.96
C ALA A 125 14.75 23.35 -4.57
N TRP A 126 14.77 24.67 -4.40
CA TRP A 126 13.70 25.59 -4.83
C TRP A 126 14.09 26.54 -5.96
N HIS A 127 15.06 26.18 -6.81
CA HIS A 127 15.25 26.87 -8.09
C HIS A 127 14.13 26.52 -9.09
N GLN A 128 12.97 27.14 -8.89
CA GLN A 128 11.92 27.21 -9.89
C GLN A 128 12.41 28.05 -11.07
N LYS A 129 13.06 27.40 -12.05
CA LYS A 129 13.20 27.96 -13.41
C LYS A 129 11.84 28.49 -13.84
N GLU A 130 11.83 29.66 -14.47
CA GLU A 130 10.69 30.54 -14.82
C GLU A 130 9.52 29.81 -15.48
N ARG A 131 8.79 29.04 -14.67
CA ARG A 131 7.62 28.26 -15.07
C ARG A 131 6.40 28.91 -14.48
N GLN A 132 5.34 28.93 -15.28
CA GLN A 132 4.02 29.45 -14.94
C GLN A 132 3.62 29.01 -13.53
N ARG A 133 3.57 29.98 -12.61
CA ARG A 133 3.13 29.79 -11.23
C ARG A 133 1.63 29.52 -11.20
N TRP A 134 1.19 28.73 -10.24
CA TRP A 134 -0.21 28.39 -10.05
C TRP A 134 -0.70 28.96 -8.74
N LYS A 135 -1.97 29.34 -8.66
CA LYS A 135 -2.60 29.75 -7.40
C LYS A 135 -3.92 29.02 -7.17
N PRO A 136 -4.31 28.78 -5.91
CA PRO A 136 -5.68 28.40 -5.56
C PRO A 136 -6.70 29.30 -6.27
N CYS A 137 -7.66 28.69 -6.97
CA CYS A 137 -8.73 29.42 -7.69
C CYS A 137 -10.10 28.77 -7.52
N ILE A 138 -10.28 27.96 -6.46
CA ILE A 138 -11.46 27.14 -6.23
C ILE A 138 -12.74 28.01 -6.21
N ASN A 139 -12.67 29.19 -5.58
CA ASN A 139 -13.78 30.13 -5.45
C ASN A 139 -14.29 30.68 -6.79
N LYS A 140 -13.47 30.69 -7.86
CA LYS A 140 -13.91 31.06 -9.22
C LYS A 140 -14.69 29.92 -9.92
N ARG A 141 -14.54 28.67 -9.46
CA ARG A 141 -15.14 27.46 -10.05
C ARG A 141 -16.44 27.01 -9.38
N LEU A 142 -16.80 27.63 -8.25
CA LEU A 142 -17.99 27.34 -7.48
C LEU A 142 -19.02 28.46 -7.66
N SER A 143 -20.29 28.07 -7.71
CA SER A 143 -21.39 29.04 -7.65
C SER A 143 -21.56 29.53 -6.22
N HIS A 144 -21.81 30.84 -6.08
CA HIS A 144 -22.16 31.50 -4.82
C HIS A 144 -23.66 31.86 -4.76
N ALA A 145 -24.47 31.32 -5.67
CA ALA A 145 -25.93 31.45 -5.62
C ALA A 145 -26.51 30.76 -4.38
N GLU A 146 -27.63 31.26 -3.87
CA GLU A 146 -28.35 30.64 -2.75
C GLU A 146 -28.66 29.17 -3.05
N LEU A 147 -28.43 28.30 -2.05
CA LEU A 147 -28.67 26.87 -2.21
C LEU A 147 -30.18 26.62 -2.30
N PRO A 148 -30.69 25.92 -3.34
CA PRO A 148 -32.10 25.56 -3.42
C PRO A 148 -32.48 24.60 -2.28
N PRO A 149 -33.78 24.45 -1.91
CA PRO A 149 -34.21 23.59 -0.79
C PRO A 149 -33.61 22.18 -0.85
N SER A 150 -33.24 21.62 0.30
CA SER A 150 -32.53 20.34 0.38
C SER A 150 -33.41 19.16 -0.03
N ASN A 151 -32.88 18.25 -0.86
CA ASN A 151 -33.55 17.02 -1.26
C ASN A 151 -33.61 15.94 -0.16
N GLY A 152 -32.92 16.16 0.97
CA GLY A 152 -32.90 15.27 2.14
C GLY A 152 -31.54 15.21 2.83
N PHE A 153 -31.37 14.27 3.74
CA PHE A 153 -30.14 14.08 4.54
C PHE A 153 -29.30 12.90 4.04
N LEU A 154 -28.02 13.16 3.78
CA LEU A 154 -27.02 12.17 3.41
C LEU A 154 -26.13 11.85 4.61
N ILE A 155 -26.15 10.58 5.05
CA ILE A 155 -25.31 10.08 6.14
C ILE A 155 -24.26 9.14 5.55
N ILE A 156 -22.98 9.31 5.90
CA ILE A 156 -21.89 8.46 5.41
C ILE A 156 -20.99 7.97 6.54
N GLU A 157 -20.49 6.74 6.39
CA GLU A 157 -19.48 6.17 7.29
C GLU A 157 -18.13 6.06 6.59
N ALA A 158 -17.23 7.00 6.86
CA ALA A 158 -15.88 6.97 6.32
C ALA A 158 -15.06 5.83 6.97
N ASN A 159 -14.30 5.09 6.17
CA ASN A 159 -13.53 3.93 6.61
C ASN A 159 -12.05 4.05 6.20
N GLY A 160 -11.16 3.61 7.09
CA GLY A 160 -9.71 3.67 6.95
C GLY A 160 -9.08 4.71 7.86
N GLY A 161 -7.77 4.92 7.70
CA GLY A 161 -7.02 5.92 8.46
C GLY A 161 -7.12 7.31 7.82
N LEU A 162 -6.55 8.31 8.48
CA LEU A 162 -6.62 9.75 8.13
C LEU A 162 -6.78 10.07 6.63
N ASN A 163 -5.83 9.65 5.78
CA ASN A 163 -5.86 10.01 4.34
C ASN A 163 -6.94 9.26 3.53
N GLN A 164 -7.45 8.13 4.03
CA GLN A 164 -8.64 7.48 3.48
C GLN A 164 -9.90 8.22 3.92
N GLN A 165 -9.94 8.71 5.16
CA GLN A 165 -11.03 9.55 5.67
C GLN A 165 -11.11 10.87 4.88
N ARG A 166 -9.98 11.59 4.66
CA ARG A 166 -9.94 12.81 3.82
C ARG A 166 -10.57 12.58 2.44
N LEU A 167 -10.23 11.46 1.78
CA LEU A 167 -10.82 11.06 0.50
C LEU A 167 -12.33 10.84 0.61
N SER A 168 -12.76 10.05 1.59
CA SER A 168 -14.18 9.74 1.82
C SER A 168 -15.01 10.98 2.12
N ILE A 169 -14.50 11.93 2.92
CA ILE A 169 -15.20 13.18 3.24
C ILE A 169 -15.30 14.07 2.00
N SER A 170 -14.20 14.20 1.24
CA SER A 170 -14.18 14.99 -0.01
C SER A 170 -15.14 14.42 -1.07
N ASP A 171 -15.21 13.09 -1.21
CA ASP A 171 -16.21 12.43 -2.04
C ASP A 171 -17.64 12.62 -1.50
N ALA A 172 -17.84 12.66 -0.17
CA ALA A 172 -19.16 12.82 0.44
C ALA A 172 -19.73 14.23 0.23
N VAL A 173 -18.93 15.29 0.41
CA VAL A 173 -19.33 16.67 0.08
C VAL A 173 -19.66 16.80 -1.41
N ALA A 174 -18.84 16.20 -2.28
CA ALA A 174 -19.09 16.18 -3.72
C ALA A 174 -20.39 15.42 -4.10
N VAL A 175 -20.73 14.33 -3.41
CA VAL A 175 -22.01 13.63 -3.57
C VAL A 175 -23.18 14.45 -3.01
N ALA A 176 -23.02 15.11 -1.86
CA ALA A 176 -24.05 15.96 -1.28
C ALA A 176 -24.41 17.13 -2.20
N GLY A 177 -23.41 17.85 -2.73
CA GLY A 177 -23.63 18.89 -3.73
C GLY A 177 -24.20 18.37 -5.05
N LEU A 178 -23.79 17.18 -5.51
CA LEU A 178 -24.37 16.53 -6.70
C LEU A 178 -25.87 16.19 -6.51
N LEU A 179 -26.27 15.83 -5.30
CA LEU A 179 -27.64 15.44 -4.96
C LEU A 179 -28.50 16.62 -4.45
N ASN A 180 -27.91 17.81 -4.28
CA ASN A 180 -28.50 18.91 -3.50
C ASN A 180 -29.04 18.42 -2.13
N ALA A 181 -28.22 17.63 -1.43
CA ALA A 181 -28.54 17.04 -0.14
C ALA A 181 -27.82 17.76 0.99
N THR A 182 -28.40 17.72 2.18
CA THR A 182 -27.74 18.14 3.42
C THR A 182 -26.85 17.00 3.90
N LEU A 183 -25.55 17.25 4.04
CA LEU A 183 -24.59 16.28 4.59
C LEU A 183 -24.67 16.30 6.12
N VAL A 184 -24.89 15.14 6.74
CA VAL A 184 -24.65 14.98 8.18
C VAL A 184 -23.14 14.76 8.39
N ILE A 185 -22.54 15.33 9.43
CA ILE A 185 -21.10 15.22 9.71
C ILE A 185 -20.62 13.75 9.59
N PRO A 186 -19.59 13.47 8.76
CA PRO A 186 -19.11 12.12 8.51
C PRO A 186 -18.78 11.30 9.77
N ILE A 187 -19.42 10.13 9.88
CA ILE A 187 -19.16 9.18 10.96
C ILE A 187 -17.91 8.37 10.61
N PHE A 188 -16.99 8.18 11.55
CA PHE A 188 -15.79 7.36 11.35
C PHE A 188 -16.00 5.94 11.84
N HIS A 189 -15.81 4.97 10.94
CA HIS A 189 -15.95 3.55 11.23
C HIS A 189 -14.68 3.00 11.88
N LEU A 190 -14.80 2.39 13.06
CA LEU A 190 -13.68 1.79 13.79
C LEU A 190 -13.04 0.66 12.96
N ASN A 191 -11.85 0.90 12.44
CA ASN A 191 -11.17 -0.03 11.56
C ASN A 191 -10.19 -0.93 12.34
N SER A 192 -10.20 -2.24 12.09
CA SER A 192 -9.37 -3.22 12.82
C SER A 192 -7.85 -3.08 12.63
N VAL A 193 -7.41 -2.40 11.57
CA VAL A 193 -6.00 -2.08 11.28
C VAL A 193 -5.55 -0.83 12.03
N TRP A 194 -6.31 0.26 11.90
CA TRP A 194 -5.95 1.57 12.46
C TRP A 194 -6.30 1.70 13.95
N ARG A 195 -7.34 0.98 14.40
CA ARG A 195 -7.86 0.91 15.78
C ARG A 195 -8.15 2.25 16.45
N ASP A 196 -8.33 3.29 15.63
CA ASP A 196 -8.61 4.63 16.10
C ASP A 196 -10.12 4.82 16.26
N SER A 197 -10.54 5.16 17.47
CA SER A 197 -11.93 5.44 17.85
C SER A 197 -12.35 6.91 17.65
N SER A 198 -11.41 7.77 17.23
CA SER A 198 -11.61 9.22 17.10
C SER A 198 -12.85 9.58 16.28
N LYS A 199 -13.53 10.66 16.68
CA LYS A 199 -14.65 11.28 15.97
C LYS A 199 -14.18 12.38 15.02
N PHE A 200 -15.09 12.91 14.21
CA PHE A 200 -14.80 13.98 13.25
C PHE A 200 -14.10 15.18 13.92
N ARG A 201 -14.75 15.79 14.93
CA ARG A 201 -14.24 16.94 15.71
C ARG A 201 -12.88 16.74 16.40
N GLU A 202 -12.47 15.49 16.60
CA GLU A 202 -11.19 15.17 17.29
C GLU A 202 -10.02 15.17 16.30
N ILE A 203 -10.29 15.02 15.01
CA ILE A 203 -9.31 15.04 13.91
C ILE A 203 -9.40 16.34 13.10
N PHE A 204 -10.61 16.81 12.80
CA PHE A 204 -10.89 17.99 11.99
C PHE A 204 -11.68 19.03 12.79
N ASP A 205 -11.53 20.29 12.39
CA ASP A 205 -12.27 21.42 12.95
C ASP A 205 -13.72 21.41 12.40
N GLU A 206 -14.69 21.08 13.25
CA GLU A 206 -16.08 20.81 12.83
C GLU A 206 -16.81 22.10 12.45
N GLU A 207 -16.68 23.14 13.27
CA GLU A 207 -17.21 24.48 13.04
C GLU A 207 -16.65 25.07 11.74
N TYR A 208 -15.32 25.03 11.55
CA TYR A 208 -14.69 25.55 10.33
C TYR A 208 -15.08 24.76 9.09
N PHE A 209 -15.25 23.44 9.19
CA PHE A 209 -15.72 22.60 8.09
C PHE A 209 -17.15 22.98 7.64
N ILE A 210 -18.06 23.22 8.58
CA ILE A 210 -19.43 23.66 8.29
C ILE A 210 -19.42 25.06 7.66
N GLU A 211 -18.71 26.01 8.28
CA GLU A 211 -18.64 27.41 7.84
C GLU A 211 -18.02 27.55 6.44
N THR A 212 -16.93 26.84 6.15
CA THR A 212 -16.26 26.86 4.83
C THR A 212 -17.14 26.31 3.71
N LEU A 213 -18.07 25.39 4.02
CA LEU A 213 -18.93 24.75 3.03
C LEU A 213 -20.31 25.40 2.86
N LYS A 214 -20.71 26.31 3.77
CA LYS A 214 -22.10 26.78 3.92
C LYS A 214 -22.77 27.32 2.64
N ASN A 215 -21.99 27.98 1.77
CA ASN A 215 -22.47 28.57 0.50
C ASN A 215 -22.55 27.55 -0.65
N HIS A 216 -22.11 26.31 -0.44
CA HIS A 216 -21.90 25.32 -1.50
C HIS A 216 -22.54 23.95 -1.21
N VAL A 217 -22.55 23.53 0.06
CA VAL A 217 -23.19 22.29 0.55
C VAL A 217 -23.69 22.55 1.97
N ARG A 218 -24.96 22.26 2.25
CA ARG A 218 -25.48 22.30 3.63
C ARG A 218 -24.85 21.18 4.45
N VAL A 219 -24.31 21.51 5.62
CA VAL A 219 -23.76 20.54 6.57
C VAL A 219 -24.46 20.73 7.92
N VAL A 220 -24.86 19.62 8.55
CA VAL A 220 -25.42 19.61 9.91
C VAL A 220 -24.63 18.63 10.79
N LYS A 221 -24.47 18.97 12.07
CA LYS A 221 -23.76 18.14 13.06
C LYS A 221 -24.44 16.78 13.24
N GLU A 222 -25.76 16.80 13.43
CA GLU A 222 -26.60 15.63 13.66
C GLU A 222 -27.86 15.70 12.81
N LEU A 223 -28.56 14.57 12.67
CA LEU A 223 -29.85 14.51 11.98
C LEU A 223 -30.93 15.22 12.83
N PRO A 224 -31.80 16.08 12.25
CA PRO A 224 -32.87 16.73 13.00
C PRO A 224 -33.80 15.76 13.75
N GLN A 225 -34.34 16.19 14.90
CA GLN A 225 -35.13 15.34 15.79
C GLN A 225 -36.43 14.82 15.16
N ASP A 226 -37.08 15.62 14.32
CA ASP A 226 -38.26 15.22 13.55
C ASP A 226 -37.93 14.12 12.53
N MET A 227 -36.73 14.18 11.93
CA MET A 227 -36.22 13.15 11.03
C MET A 227 -35.76 11.89 11.78
N LEU A 228 -35.08 12.03 12.92
CA LEU A 228 -34.73 10.89 13.79
C LEU A 228 -35.96 10.13 14.27
N LYS A 229 -37.04 10.83 14.63
CA LYS A 229 -38.31 10.24 15.06
C LYS A 229 -38.95 9.35 13.97
N ARG A 230 -38.74 9.63 12.68
CA ARG A 230 -39.22 8.76 11.56
C ARG A 230 -38.49 7.42 11.47
N PHE A 231 -37.37 7.26 12.16
CA PHE A 231 -36.52 6.07 12.17
C PHE A 231 -36.28 5.54 13.59
N ASP A 232 -37.25 5.75 14.49
CA ASP A 232 -37.23 5.31 15.89
C ASP A 232 -35.97 5.76 16.67
N TYR A 233 -35.47 6.97 16.35
CA TYR A 233 -34.22 7.53 16.87
C TYR A 233 -32.97 6.67 16.59
N ASN A 234 -33.03 5.74 15.63
CA ASN A 234 -31.95 4.82 15.32
C ASN A 234 -31.48 4.96 13.86
N ILE A 235 -30.27 5.51 13.67
CA ILE A 235 -29.62 5.66 12.36
C ILE A 235 -29.45 4.31 11.62
N SER A 236 -29.46 3.18 12.34
CA SER A 236 -29.42 1.84 11.75
C SER A 236 -30.67 1.49 10.93
N ASN A 237 -31.83 2.08 11.28
CA ASN A 237 -33.10 1.89 10.58
C ASN A 237 -33.16 2.67 9.25
N ILE A 238 -32.27 3.66 9.06
CA ILE A 238 -32.13 4.41 7.80
C ILE A 238 -31.52 3.51 6.73
N VAL A 239 -32.15 3.48 5.55
CA VAL A 239 -31.77 2.63 4.42
C VAL A 239 -30.29 2.82 4.04
N ASN A 240 -29.52 1.74 4.17
CA ASN A 240 -28.10 1.71 3.82
C ASN A 240 -27.88 1.32 2.36
N MET A 241 -27.66 2.32 1.52
CA MET A 241 -27.36 2.18 0.09
C MET A 241 -25.96 1.59 -0.13
N ARG A 242 -25.87 0.40 -0.72
CA ARG A 242 -24.58 -0.25 -1.03
C ARG A 242 -23.99 0.22 -2.36
N THR A 243 -23.36 1.40 -2.35
CA THR A 243 -22.60 1.94 -3.50
C THR A 243 -21.38 1.07 -3.85
N LYS A 244 -21.16 0.79 -5.14
CA LYS A 244 -19.90 0.21 -5.64
C LYS A 244 -18.75 1.24 -5.50
N ALA A 245 -17.50 0.76 -5.55
CA ALA A 245 -16.36 1.66 -5.64
C ALA A 245 -16.37 2.38 -7.01
N LEU A 246 -16.01 3.67 -7.02
CA LEU A 246 -15.99 4.53 -8.20
C LEU A 246 -17.34 4.56 -8.96
N SER A 247 -18.48 4.58 -8.24
CA SER A 247 -19.80 4.78 -8.86
C SER A 247 -19.87 6.11 -9.61
N SER A 248 -20.50 6.11 -10.79
CA SER A 248 -20.63 7.29 -11.65
C SER A 248 -21.64 8.31 -11.09
N LYS A 249 -21.55 9.56 -11.56
CA LYS A 249 -22.57 10.61 -11.32
C LYS A 249 -23.99 10.08 -11.61
N THR A 250 -24.15 9.37 -12.73
CA THR A 250 -25.44 8.79 -13.15
C THR A 250 -26.01 7.79 -12.14
N TYR A 251 -25.16 6.97 -11.50
CA TYR A 251 -25.60 6.05 -10.45
C TYR A 251 -26.22 6.81 -9.26
N TYR A 252 -25.60 7.88 -8.80
CA TYR A 252 -26.15 8.70 -7.71
C TYR A 252 -27.49 9.32 -8.09
N LEU A 253 -27.58 9.93 -9.27
CA LEU A 253 -28.82 10.56 -9.75
C LEU A 253 -29.97 9.56 -10.02
N GLN A 254 -29.68 8.34 -10.48
CA GLN A 254 -30.71 7.36 -10.85
C GLN A 254 -31.03 6.34 -9.75
N LYS A 255 -30.20 6.19 -8.71
CA LYS A 255 -30.38 5.17 -7.66
C LYS A 255 -30.35 5.72 -6.24
N VAL A 256 -29.60 6.79 -5.97
CA VAL A 256 -29.53 7.39 -4.63
C VAL A 256 -30.54 8.52 -4.49
N LEU A 257 -30.62 9.44 -5.47
CA LEU A 257 -31.56 10.57 -5.43
C LEU A 257 -33.03 10.15 -5.25
N PRO A 258 -33.58 9.14 -5.98
CA PRO A 258 -34.98 8.78 -5.82
C PRO A 258 -35.29 8.26 -4.42
N LYS A 259 -34.37 7.48 -3.81
CA LYS A 259 -34.52 6.98 -2.43
C LYS A 259 -34.30 8.06 -1.37
N LEU A 260 -33.47 9.06 -1.66
CA LEU A 260 -33.33 10.24 -0.81
C LEU A 260 -34.63 11.06 -0.75
N LEU A 261 -35.25 11.31 -1.91
CA LEU A 261 -36.52 12.03 -2.01
C LEU A 261 -37.68 11.25 -1.36
N GLU A 262 -37.74 9.93 -1.55
CA GLU A 262 -38.77 9.06 -0.98
C GLU A 262 -38.70 8.97 0.56
N LEU A 263 -37.50 8.90 1.13
CA LEU A 263 -37.29 8.59 2.56
C LEU A 263 -36.88 9.81 3.40
N GLY A 264 -36.52 10.93 2.76
CA GLY A 264 -35.94 12.12 3.39
C GLY A 264 -34.51 11.95 3.93
N ALA A 265 -34.05 10.71 4.17
CA ALA A 265 -32.68 10.41 4.59
C ALA A 265 -32.18 9.07 4.00
N VAL A 266 -30.89 9.01 3.63
CA VAL A 266 -30.21 7.75 3.25
C VAL A 266 -28.84 7.65 3.88
N ARG A 267 -28.43 6.42 4.20
CA ARG A 267 -27.09 6.09 4.70
C ARG A 267 -26.27 5.42 3.61
N ILE A 268 -24.96 5.69 3.56
CA ILE A 268 -24.02 4.96 2.70
C ILE A 268 -22.83 4.47 3.55
N ALA A 269 -22.84 3.19 3.89
CA ALA A 269 -21.84 2.58 4.75
C ALA A 269 -21.35 1.21 4.21
N PRO A 270 -20.03 0.94 4.10
CA PRO A 270 -18.92 1.87 4.30
C PRO A 270 -18.66 2.74 3.06
N PHE A 271 -18.34 4.02 3.30
CA PHE A 271 -18.00 5.01 2.29
C PHE A 271 -16.47 5.13 2.15
N SER A 272 -15.92 4.58 1.06
CA SER A 272 -14.51 4.77 0.67
C SER A 272 -14.38 4.62 -0.84
N ASN A 273 -13.78 5.63 -1.51
CA ASN A 273 -13.66 5.73 -2.97
C ASN A 273 -14.99 5.40 -3.68
N ARG A 274 -16.09 6.06 -3.32
CA ARG A 274 -17.43 5.74 -3.85
C ARG A 274 -17.85 6.62 -5.01
N LEU A 275 -17.20 7.74 -5.26
CA LEU A 275 -17.51 8.60 -6.41
C LEU A 275 -16.41 8.50 -7.47
N ALA A 276 -16.79 8.31 -8.73
CA ALA A 276 -15.86 8.27 -9.85
C ALA A 276 -15.04 9.57 -9.99
N HIS A 277 -13.90 9.51 -10.71
CA HIS A 277 -13.14 10.71 -11.05
C HIS A 277 -13.80 11.53 -12.17
N SER A 278 -14.62 10.92 -13.03
CA SER A 278 -15.36 11.58 -14.11
C SER A 278 -16.63 12.29 -13.61
N VAL A 279 -16.43 13.48 -13.06
CA VAL A 279 -17.51 14.41 -12.64
C VAL A 279 -17.23 15.82 -13.19
N SER A 280 -18.25 16.67 -13.25
CA SER A 280 -18.16 18.04 -13.79
C SER A 280 -17.26 18.94 -12.94
N SER A 281 -16.73 20.02 -13.55
CA SER A 281 -15.79 20.96 -12.92
C SER A 281 -16.23 21.40 -11.51
N ASN A 282 -17.48 21.85 -11.35
CA ASN A 282 -18.01 22.32 -10.07
C ASN A 282 -17.98 21.23 -8.98
N ILE A 283 -18.18 19.95 -9.34
CA ILE A 283 -18.15 18.81 -8.41
C ILE A 283 -16.69 18.42 -8.06
N GLN A 284 -15.74 18.62 -8.98
CA GLN A 284 -14.31 18.56 -8.63
C GLN A 284 -13.94 19.74 -7.71
N GLY A 285 -14.49 20.93 -7.96
CA GLY A 285 -14.35 22.12 -7.12
C GLY A 285 -14.76 21.84 -5.67
N LEU A 286 -15.86 21.13 -5.43
CA LEU A 286 -16.25 20.69 -4.09
C LEU A 286 -15.21 19.76 -3.44
N ARG A 287 -14.64 18.81 -4.18
CA ARG A 287 -13.53 17.96 -3.68
C ARG A 287 -12.28 18.79 -3.35
N CYS A 288 -11.95 19.76 -4.19
CA CYS A 288 -10.83 20.67 -3.99
C CYS A 288 -11.04 21.50 -2.71
N LEU A 289 -12.19 22.19 -2.60
CA LEU A 289 -12.56 23.01 -1.44
C LEU A 289 -12.51 22.18 -0.16
N THR A 290 -13.10 20.99 -0.20
CA THR A 290 -13.13 20.09 0.96
C THR A 290 -11.72 19.68 1.39
N ASN A 291 -10.89 19.21 0.44
CA ASN A 291 -9.60 18.64 0.80
C ASN A 291 -8.54 19.68 1.19
N TYR A 292 -8.53 20.86 0.55
CA TYR A 292 -7.47 21.85 0.73
C TYR A 292 -7.87 22.98 1.68
N GLU A 293 -9.16 23.36 1.75
CA GLU A 293 -9.65 24.40 2.66
C GLU A 293 -10.38 23.79 3.87
N ALA A 294 -11.56 23.18 3.65
CA ALA A 294 -12.49 22.86 4.75
C ALA A 294 -11.97 21.80 5.74
N LEU A 295 -11.12 20.86 5.31
CA LEU A 295 -10.51 19.83 6.17
C LEU A 295 -9.28 20.35 6.94
N ARG A 296 -9.47 21.42 7.69
CA ARG A 296 -8.55 21.92 8.72
C ARG A 296 -8.48 20.93 9.89
N PHE A 297 -7.28 20.66 10.42
CA PHE A 297 -7.14 19.81 11.60
C PHE A 297 -7.70 20.48 12.86
N SER A 298 -8.19 19.68 13.81
CA SER A 298 -8.70 20.16 15.10
C SER A 298 -7.64 20.96 15.86
N GLN A 299 -8.06 21.95 16.67
CA GLN A 299 -7.15 22.84 17.38
C GLN A 299 -6.03 22.13 18.17
N PRO A 300 -6.26 21.03 18.92
CA PRO A 300 -5.19 20.34 19.64
C PRO A 300 -4.13 19.74 18.71
N ILE A 301 -4.54 19.17 17.56
CA ILE A 301 -3.60 18.66 16.55
C ILE A 301 -2.81 19.82 15.96
N ARG A 302 -3.52 20.89 15.57
CA ARG A 302 -2.93 22.04 14.89
C ARG A 302 -1.87 22.73 15.74
N LEU A 303 -2.17 23.05 17.00
CA LEU A 303 -1.23 23.72 17.91
C LEU A 303 0.06 22.91 18.14
N LEU A 304 -0.05 21.60 18.40
CA LEU A 304 1.14 20.78 18.57
C LEU A 304 1.92 20.62 17.25
N ALA A 305 1.21 20.47 16.13
CA ALA A 305 1.85 20.33 14.83
C ALA A 305 2.59 21.60 14.38
N GLU A 306 2.03 22.78 14.63
CA GLU A 306 2.66 24.09 14.42
C GLU A 306 3.93 24.20 15.30
N ASN A 307 3.82 23.93 16.60
CA ASN A 307 4.97 23.89 17.51
C ASN A 307 6.08 22.91 17.05
N MET A 308 5.71 21.75 16.50
CA MET A 308 6.68 20.80 15.94
C MET A 308 7.37 21.33 14.68
N VAL A 309 6.66 22.05 13.80
CA VAL A 309 7.25 22.74 12.64
C VAL A 309 8.21 23.82 13.11
N ASP A 310 7.82 24.67 14.08
CA ASP A 310 8.68 25.74 14.61
C ASP A 310 9.97 25.19 15.24
N ARG A 311 9.87 24.09 15.98
CA ARG A 311 11.05 23.37 16.52
C ARG A 311 11.94 22.81 15.41
N MET A 312 11.34 22.22 14.38
CA MET A 312 12.07 21.69 13.23
C MET A 312 12.81 22.80 12.46
N VAL A 313 12.16 23.94 12.23
CA VAL A 313 12.75 25.15 11.61
C VAL A 313 13.89 25.68 12.49
N LYS A 314 13.67 25.84 13.80
CA LYS A 314 14.69 26.32 14.76
C LYS A 314 15.93 25.40 14.81
N ASN A 315 15.72 24.08 14.84
CA ASN A 315 16.80 23.08 14.84
C ASN A 315 17.56 23.02 13.49
N SER A 316 17.00 23.63 12.44
CA SER A 316 17.52 23.69 11.08
C SER A 316 18.11 25.07 10.72
N SER A 317 18.60 25.81 11.72
CA SER A 317 19.20 27.15 11.52
C SER A 317 20.36 27.16 10.50
N MET A 318 21.19 26.11 10.48
CA MET A 318 22.31 25.97 9.52
C MET A 318 21.86 25.96 8.05
N SER A 319 20.66 25.47 7.76
CA SER A 319 20.05 25.43 6.43
C SER A 319 19.03 26.55 6.21
N GLY A 320 19.05 27.60 7.05
CA GLY A 320 18.12 28.73 6.96
C GLY A 320 16.68 28.35 7.30
N GLY A 321 16.49 27.43 8.25
CA GLY A 321 15.19 26.88 8.65
C GLY A 321 14.75 25.66 7.84
N LYS A 322 15.46 25.32 6.76
CA LYS A 322 15.04 24.31 5.79
C LYS A 322 15.33 22.88 6.24
N TYR A 323 14.45 21.94 5.93
CA TYR A 323 14.61 20.51 6.26
C TYR A 323 14.02 19.57 5.21
N VAL A 324 14.49 18.33 5.23
CA VAL A 324 13.94 17.21 4.45
C VAL A 324 12.95 16.45 5.34
N SER A 325 11.78 16.07 4.82
CA SER A 325 10.88 15.13 5.51
C SER A 325 10.79 13.81 4.76
N VAL A 326 10.84 12.69 5.50
CA VAL A 326 10.87 11.33 4.96
C VAL A 326 9.70 10.53 5.50
N HIS A 327 8.74 10.21 4.64
CA HIS A 327 7.71 9.22 4.92
C HIS A 327 8.28 7.80 4.71
N LEU A 328 8.66 7.17 5.83
CA LEU A 328 9.41 5.92 5.90
C LEU A 328 8.50 4.74 6.26
N ARG A 329 8.13 3.93 5.27
CA ARG A 329 7.32 2.71 5.46
C ARG A 329 8.17 1.45 5.64
N PHE A 330 8.89 1.35 6.77
CA PHE A 330 9.69 0.19 7.19
C PHE A 330 9.16 -0.45 8.50
N GLU A 331 7.84 -0.46 8.68
CA GLU A 331 7.18 -1.11 9.82
C GLU A 331 7.00 -2.63 9.61
N GLU A 332 6.76 -3.36 10.70
CA GLU A 332 6.65 -4.83 10.71
C GLU A 332 5.61 -5.36 9.69
N ASP A 333 4.48 -4.68 9.52
CA ASP A 333 3.45 -5.05 8.55
C ASP A 333 3.97 -4.99 7.10
N MET A 334 4.71 -3.94 6.76
CA MET A 334 5.28 -3.74 5.42
C MET A 334 6.42 -4.71 5.13
N VAL A 335 7.31 -4.92 6.10
CA VAL A 335 8.42 -5.88 6.00
C VAL A 335 7.87 -7.30 5.82
N ALA A 336 6.91 -7.71 6.68
CA ALA A 336 6.27 -9.01 6.61
C ALA A 336 5.47 -9.23 5.31
N PHE A 337 4.71 -8.23 4.87
CA PHE A 337 3.86 -8.31 3.67
C PHE A 337 4.67 -8.39 2.36
N SER A 338 5.80 -7.68 2.30
CA SER A 338 6.66 -7.64 1.11
C SER A 338 7.34 -8.99 0.81
N CYS A 339 7.43 -9.87 1.82
CA CYS A 339 8.18 -11.13 1.77
C CYS A 339 9.63 -10.96 1.25
N CYS A 340 10.25 -9.82 1.52
CA CYS A 340 11.66 -9.59 1.25
C CYS A 340 12.52 -10.17 2.38
N THR A 341 13.83 -10.27 2.11
CA THR A 341 14.85 -10.72 3.07
C THR A 341 15.95 -9.67 3.15
N TYR A 342 16.28 -9.24 4.36
CA TYR A 342 17.34 -8.28 4.65
C TYR A 342 18.47 -9.03 5.39
N ASP A 343 19.12 -8.38 6.36
CA ASP A 343 20.29 -8.87 7.08
C ASP A 343 19.96 -9.39 8.50
N GLY A 344 18.70 -9.67 8.83
CA GLY A 344 18.30 -10.33 10.08
C GLY A 344 18.27 -11.87 10.03
N GLY A 345 18.61 -12.48 8.91
CA GLY A 345 18.88 -13.91 8.80
C GLY A 345 17.71 -14.84 9.14
N LYS A 346 17.98 -15.91 9.92
CA LYS A 346 16.97 -16.91 10.30
C LYS A 346 15.93 -16.35 11.27
N GLU A 347 16.32 -15.40 12.11
CA GLU A 347 15.46 -14.77 13.13
C GLU A 347 14.41 -13.88 12.46
N GLU A 348 14.84 -12.92 11.63
CA GLU A 348 13.94 -12.08 10.82
C GLU A 348 12.97 -12.95 10.01
N LYS A 349 13.45 -14.02 9.35
CA LYS A 349 12.57 -14.93 8.61
C LYS A 349 11.46 -15.51 9.51
N ARG A 350 11.80 -15.97 10.71
CA ARG A 350 10.86 -16.54 11.69
C ARG A 350 9.87 -15.48 12.18
N GLU A 351 10.34 -14.30 12.56
CA GLU A 351 9.50 -13.18 13.00
C GLU A 351 8.51 -12.77 11.89
N MET A 352 8.99 -12.61 10.67
CA MET A 352 8.16 -12.23 9.53
C MET A 352 7.16 -13.34 9.14
N ASP A 353 7.48 -14.62 9.34
CA ASP A 353 6.51 -15.70 9.18
C ASP A 353 5.41 -15.68 10.25
N ILE A 354 5.75 -15.36 11.50
CA ILE A 354 4.78 -15.18 12.60
C ILE A 354 3.88 -13.96 12.33
N ALA A 355 4.47 -12.82 11.95
CA ALA A 355 3.74 -11.61 11.59
C ALA A 355 2.81 -11.83 10.39
N ARG A 356 3.26 -12.58 9.36
CA ARG A 356 2.44 -12.97 8.21
C ARG A 356 1.21 -13.81 8.60
N GLU A 357 1.39 -14.77 9.50
CA GLU A 357 0.30 -15.64 9.97
C GLU A 357 -0.70 -14.84 10.81
N ARG A 358 -0.21 -14.09 11.81
CA ARG A 358 -1.02 -13.22 12.69
C ARG A 358 -1.91 -12.26 11.91
N SER A 359 -1.34 -11.57 10.92
CA SER A 359 -2.00 -10.44 10.26
C SER A 359 -2.81 -10.83 9.00
N TRP A 360 -2.53 -11.98 8.36
CA TRP A 360 -3.25 -12.40 7.14
C TRP A 360 -3.72 -13.86 7.10
N ARG A 361 -3.68 -14.61 8.22
CA ARG A 361 -4.36 -15.92 8.41
C ARG A 361 -4.21 -16.87 7.21
N GLY A 362 -3.04 -17.46 7.06
CA GLY A 362 -2.71 -18.43 6.02
C GLY A 362 -2.59 -17.88 4.59
N LYS A 363 -2.88 -16.59 4.32
CA LYS A 363 -2.79 -15.96 2.98
C LYS A 363 -1.47 -16.22 2.24
N PHE A 364 -0.38 -16.31 2.99
CA PHE A 364 0.97 -16.54 2.47
C PHE A 364 1.37 -18.02 2.37
N ARG A 365 0.62 -18.92 3.02
CA ARG A 365 0.82 -20.38 3.03
C ARG A 365 -0.15 -21.15 2.11
N ARG A 366 -1.04 -20.46 1.38
CA ARG A 366 -1.98 -21.08 0.44
C ARG A 366 -1.25 -21.88 -0.65
N HIS A 367 -1.79 -23.06 -0.97
CA HIS A 367 -1.26 -23.91 -2.04
C HIS A 367 -1.08 -23.14 -3.35
N GLY A 368 0.01 -23.41 -4.07
CA GLY A 368 0.40 -22.72 -5.31
C GLY A 368 1.05 -21.35 -5.13
N ARG A 369 0.99 -20.72 -3.95
CA ARG A 369 1.63 -19.41 -3.72
C ARG A 369 3.13 -19.54 -3.46
N LYS A 370 3.95 -19.27 -4.48
CA LYS A 370 5.41 -19.19 -4.35
C LYS A 370 5.83 -17.80 -3.86
N ILE A 371 6.64 -17.75 -2.80
CA ILE A 371 7.32 -16.53 -2.32
C ILE A 371 8.71 -16.48 -2.96
N ASN A 372 9.05 -15.37 -3.61
CA ASN A 372 10.36 -15.13 -4.19
C ASN A 372 10.90 -13.76 -3.71
N PRO A 373 11.72 -13.72 -2.65
CA PRO A 373 12.26 -12.47 -2.10
C PRO A 373 13.15 -11.71 -3.10
N GLU A 374 13.96 -12.43 -3.88
CA GLU A 374 14.85 -11.89 -4.90
C GLU A 374 14.06 -11.13 -5.98
N ALA A 375 13.02 -11.76 -6.53
CA ALA A 375 12.14 -11.12 -7.50
C ALA A 375 11.37 -9.94 -6.90
N ASN A 376 10.92 -10.03 -5.65
CA ASN A 376 10.27 -8.91 -4.95
C ASN A 376 11.22 -7.71 -4.79
N ARG A 377 12.52 -7.93 -4.58
CA ARG A 377 13.52 -6.86 -4.51
C ARG A 377 13.80 -6.24 -5.87
N MET A 378 14.08 -7.04 -6.89
CA MET A 378 14.29 -6.56 -8.27
C MET A 378 13.08 -5.81 -8.84
N ASP A 379 11.85 -6.24 -8.52
CA ASP A 379 10.62 -5.55 -8.91
C ASP A 379 10.41 -4.20 -8.19
N GLY A 380 11.21 -3.89 -7.17
CA GLY A 380 11.05 -2.70 -6.32
C GLY A 380 9.88 -2.82 -5.33
N ARG A 381 9.45 -4.04 -4.95
CA ARG A 381 8.33 -4.26 -4.01
C ARG A 381 8.75 -4.10 -2.55
N CYS A 382 10.03 -4.31 -2.23
CA CYS A 382 10.52 -4.18 -0.86
C CYS A 382 10.35 -2.74 -0.32
N PRO A 383 10.07 -2.60 0.99
CA PRO A 383 10.54 -1.49 1.82
C PRO A 383 12.01 -1.15 1.57
N LEU A 384 12.32 0.15 1.53
CA LEU A 384 13.70 0.62 1.64
C LEU A 384 14.06 0.63 3.12
N THR A 385 15.23 0.10 3.48
CA THR A 385 15.73 0.23 4.85
C THR A 385 16.11 1.69 5.15
N PRO A 386 16.17 2.13 6.42
CA PRO A 386 16.57 3.50 6.73
C PRO A 386 18.00 3.79 6.23
N LEU A 387 18.89 2.79 6.24
CA LEU A 387 20.21 2.85 5.60
C LEU A 387 20.13 3.13 4.09
N GLU A 388 19.29 2.40 3.35
CA GLU A 388 19.11 2.62 1.90
C GLU A 388 18.58 4.04 1.60
N VAL A 389 17.68 4.56 2.44
CA VAL A 389 17.20 5.94 2.34
C VAL A 389 18.33 6.93 2.61
N GLY A 390 19.13 6.71 3.65
CA GLY A 390 20.23 7.58 4.00
C GLY A 390 21.27 7.66 2.89
N MET A 391 21.72 6.51 2.38
CA MET A 391 22.66 6.45 1.25
C MET A 391 22.11 7.13 -0.01
N MET A 392 20.83 6.91 -0.33
CA MET A 392 20.17 7.58 -1.44
C MET A 392 20.23 9.10 -1.29
N LEU A 393 19.92 9.64 -0.10
CA LEU A 393 19.95 11.08 0.14
C LEU A 393 21.39 11.64 0.07
N ARG A 394 22.40 10.93 0.60
CA ARG A 394 23.81 11.34 0.43
C ARG A 394 24.20 11.46 -1.04
N GLY A 395 23.93 10.43 -1.84
CA GLY A 395 24.23 10.48 -3.29
C GLY A 395 23.39 11.50 -4.07
N MET A 396 22.27 11.99 -3.50
CA MET A 396 21.49 13.10 -4.07
C MET A 396 22.04 14.48 -3.69
N GLY A 397 23.15 14.57 -2.94
CA GLY A 397 23.78 15.83 -2.51
C GLY A 397 23.22 16.41 -1.21
N PHE A 398 22.51 15.61 -0.39
CA PHE A 398 22.15 16.01 0.98
C PHE A 398 23.28 15.61 1.93
N ASP A 399 23.94 16.59 2.55
CA ASP A 399 25.07 16.38 3.47
C ASP A 399 24.64 16.02 4.92
N ASN A 400 25.58 15.89 5.84
CA ASN A 400 25.31 15.61 7.26
C ASN A 400 24.82 16.83 8.08
N THR A 401 24.85 18.04 7.52
CA THR A 401 24.26 19.24 8.13
C THR A 401 22.77 19.34 7.84
N THR A 402 22.28 18.61 6.83
CA THR A 402 20.87 18.49 6.46
C THR A 402 20.04 17.94 7.62
N SER A 403 19.11 18.77 8.12
CA SER A 403 18.08 18.32 9.05
C SER A 403 17.04 17.42 8.38
N VAL A 404 16.68 16.31 9.04
CA VAL A 404 15.78 15.29 8.47
C VAL A 404 14.67 14.92 9.47
N TYR A 405 13.41 15.22 9.13
CA TYR A 405 12.25 14.69 9.86
C TYR A 405 11.83 13.32 9.33
N VAL A 406 11.67 12.32 10.20
CA VAL A 406 11.14 11.00 9.82
C VAL A 406 9.70 10.81 10.29
N ALA A 407 8.79 10.71 9.32
CA ALA A 407 7.40 10.33 9.51
C ALA A 407 7.21 8.82 9.27
N SER A 408 6.93 8.07 10.33
CA SER A 408 6.69 6.62 10.24
C SER A 408 5.79 6.09 11.36
N GLY A 409 5.22 4.90 11.16
CA GLY A 409 4.77 4.08 12.28
C GLY A 409 5.96 3.49 13.06
N LYS A 410 5.70 2.46 13.87
CA LYS A 410 6.75 1.73 14.59
C LYS A 410 7.64 0.95 13.61
N ILE A 411 8.84 1.48 13.36
CA ILE A 411 9.88 0.85 12.53
C ILE A 411 10.24 -0.53 13.06
N TYR A 412 10.31 -1.52 12.17
CA TYR A 412 10.76 -2.88 12.50
C TYR A 412 12.22 -2.84 12.97
N ASN A 413 12.51 -3.46 14.12
CA ASN A 413 13.81 -3.44 14.80
C ASN A 413 14.50 -2.05 14.74
N ALA A 414 13.78 -1.03 15.21
CA ALA A 414 14.20 0.37 15.12
C ALA A 414 15.60 0.65 15.69
N LYS A 415 16.02 -0.07 16.74
CA LYS A 415 17.39 0.02 17.29
C LYS A 415 18.42 -0.33 16.21
N LYS A 416 18.32 -1.50 15.57
CA LYS A 416 19.25 -1.90 14.51
C LYS A 416 19.18 -0.98 13.29
N TYR A 417 17.97 -0.69 12.81
CA TYR A 417 17.80 -0.13 11.47
C TYR A 417 17.86 1.39 11.38
N MET A 418 17.58 2.13 12.46
CA MET A 418 17.65 3.61 12.44
C MET A 418 19.06 4.17 12.65
N ASP A 419 19.94 3.44 13.34
CA ASP A 419 21.28 3.93 13.69
C ASP A 419 22.13 4.34 12.49
N PRO A 420 22.18 3.59 11.36
CA PRO A 420 22.90 4.05 10.17
C PRO A 420 22.30 5.33 9.55
N LEU A 421 20.98 5.53 9.64
CA LEU A 421 20.35 6.76 9.14
C LEU A 421 20.72 7.97 10.01
N ARG A 422 20.81 7.80 11.34
CA ARG A 422 21.33 8.84 12.26
C ARG A 422 22.82 9.13 12.03
N GLN A 423 23.62 8.10 11.72
CA GLN A 423 25.03 8.27 11.36
C GLN A 423 25.18 9.11 10.08
N LEU A 424 24.30 8.91 9.10
CA LEU A 424 24.26 9.65 7.84
C LEU A 424 23.72 11.08 7.99
N PHE A 425 22.75 11.28 8.89
CA PHE A 425 22.10 12.56 9.20
C PHE A 425 21.97 12.74 10.72
N PRO A 426 22.99 13.33 11.40
CA PRO A 426 22.96 13.54 12.85
C PRO A 426 21.82 14.44 13.33
N ARG A 427 21.33 15.35 12.49
CA ARG A 427 20.15 16.21 12.75
C ARG A 427 18.83 15.51 12.36
N LEU A 428 18.71 14.22 12.69
CA LEU A 428 17.51 13.45 12.45
C LEU A 428 16.52 13.60 13.61
N GLU A 429 15.33 14.07 13.28
CA GLU A 429 14.22 14.28 14.19
C GLU A 429 13.08 13.31 13.89
N THR A 430 12.33 12.93 14.91
CA THR A 430 11.06 12.22 14.80
C THR A 430 10.00 12.94 15.62
N LYS A 431 8.75 12.48 15.53
CA LYS A 431 7.67 12.97 16.40
C LYS A 431 8.04 12.90 17.89
N ASP A 432 8.68 11.82 18.32
CA ASP A 432 9.07 11.57 19.71
C ASP A 432 10.31 12.37 20.17
N THR A 433 11.03 13.04 19.26
CA THR A 433 12.13 13.97 19.62
C THR A 433 11.70 15.44 19.52
N LEU A 434 10.78 15.78 18.60
CA LEU A 434 10.24 17.15 18.47
C LEU A 434 9.19 17.50 19.52
N ALA A 435 8.47 16.52 20.08
CA ALA A 435 7.39 16.75 21.06
C ALA A 435 7.62 15.94 22.35
N SER A 436 7.25 16.53 23.49
CA SER A 436 7.44 15.90 24.80
C SER A 436 6.53 14.69 25.01
N ALA A 437 6.84 13.86 26.01
CA ALA A 437 6.03 12.70 26.34
C ALA A 437 4.62 13.08 26.81
N GLU A 438 4.48 14.24 27.47
CA GLU A 438 3.23 14.87 27.91
C GLU A 438 2.47 15.47 26.73
N GLU A 439 3.13 16.24 25.86
CA GLU A 439 2.51 16.83 24.66
C GLU A 439 1.91 15.75 23.74
N LEU A 440 2.61 14.61 23.59
CA LEU A 440 2.13 13.48 22.80
C LEU A 440 1.09 12.62 23.52
N ALA A 441 0.95 12.71 24.84
CA ALA A 441 0.07 11.83 25.61
C ALA A 441 -1.41 11.83 25.13
N PRO A 442 -2.04 12.99 24.84
CA PRO A 442 -3.43 13.04 24.33
C PRO A 442 -3.64 12.40 22.96
N PHE A 443 -2.56 12.09 22.22
CA PHE A 443 -2.60 11.54 20.86
C PHE A 443 -2.24 10.05 20.83
N LYS A 444 -1.62 9.51 21.89
CA LYS A 444 -1.26 8.09 21.99
C LYS A 444 -2.53 7.22 21.89
N GLY A 445 -2.45 6.11 21.14
CA GLY A 445 -3.60 5.26 20.80
C GLY A 445 -4.41 5.71 19.56
N HIS A 446 -4.31 6.98 19.15
CA HIS A 446 -5.08 7.54 18.04
C HIS A 446 -4.22 7.68 16.77
N SER A 447 -4.15 6.61 15.96
CA SER A 447 -3.26 6.53 14.80
C SER A 447 -3.52 7.60 13.74
N SER A 448 -4.76 8.06 13.53
CA SER A 448 -5.07 9.15 12.60
C SER A 448 -4.69 10.51 13.15
N ARG A 449 -4.81 10.74 14.47
CA ARG A 449 -4.37 11.98 15.13
C ARG A 449 -2.84 12.09 15.13
N LEU A 450 -2.12 11.00 15.44
CA LEU A 450 -0.64 10.95 15.35
C LEU A 450 -0.12 11.11 13.91
N ALA A 451 -0.86 10.62 12.91
CA ALA A 451 -0.54 10.81 11.50
C ALA A 451 -0.81 12.24 11.00
N ALA A 452 -1.69 12.99 11.66
CA ALA A 452 -1.97 14.39 11.33
C ALA A 452 -0.83 15.33 11.76
N LEU A 453 -0.18 15.03 12.90
CA LEU A 453 1.08 15.67 13.32
C LEU A 453 2.18 15.47 12.24
N ASP A 454 2.43 14.22 11.86
CA ASP A 454 3.40 13.88 10.80
C ASP A 454 3.07 14.53 9.46
N TYR A 455 1.78 14.63 9.14
CA TYR A 455 1.30 15.22 7.91
C TYR A 455 1.68 16.70 7.84
N THR A 456 1.44 17.47 8.90
CA THR A 456 1.77 18.90 8.94
C THR A 456 3.29 19.13 8.83
N VAL A 457 4.10 18.41 9.61
CA VAL A 457 5.58 18.55 9.53
C VAL A 457 6.11 18.15 8.15
N CYS A 458 5.52 17.13 7.50
CA CYS A 458 5.84 16.79 6.10
C CYS A 458 5.34 17.84 5.08
N ALA A 459 4.25 18.55 5.35
CA ALA A 459 3.71 19.58 4.45
C ALA A 459 4.59 20.84 4.43
N HIS A 460 5.17 21.20 5.58
CA HIS A 460 6.01 22.39 5.74
C HIS A 460 7.49 22.23 5.34
N SER A 461 7.97 21.00 5.11
CA SER A 461 9.38 20.78 4.70
C SER A 461 9.69 21.31 3.29
N GLU A 462 10.96 21.52 2.96
CA GLU A 462 11.36 21.94 1.61
C GLU A 462 11.33 20.77 0.64
N VAL A 463 11.74 19.59 1.10
CA VAL A 463 11.79 18.36 0.31
C VAL A 463 10.97 17.29 1.00
N PHE A 464 10.02 16.68 0.30
CA PHE A 464 9.28 15.51 0.78
C PHE A 464 9.78 14.24 0.09
N VAL A 465 10.12 13.22 0.87
CA VAL A 465 10.62 11.93 0.40
C VAL A 465 9.62 10.84 0.77
N THR A 466 9.28 9.94 -0.14
CA THR A 466 8.43 8.78 0.19
C THR A 466 9.02 7.47 -0.29
N THR A 467 9.22 6.52 0.64
CA THR A 467 9.84 5.22 0.33
C THR A 467 8.85 4.22 -0.27
N GLN A 468 7.54 4.50 -0.14
CA GLN A 468 6.45 3.67 -0.65
C GLN A 468 5.33 4.50 -1.27
N GLY A 469 4.42 3.83 -1.99
CA GLY A 469 3.11 4.39 -2.33
C GLY A 469 2.12 4.27 -1.17
N GLY A 470 0.90 4.80 -1.37
CA GLY A 470 -0.16 4.77 -0.37
C GLY A 470 -0.81 6.13 -0.18
N ASN A 471 -1.89 6.20 0.59
CA ASN A 471 -2.72 7.41 0.65
C ASN A 471 -1.99 8.62 1.25
N PHE A 472 -1.10 8.43 2.23
CA PHE A 472 -0.31 9.52 2.82
C PHE A 472 0.50 10.31 1.77
N PRO A 473 1.44 9.70 1.02
CA PRO A 473 2.17 10.44 -0.01
C PRO A 473 1.28 10.92 -1.16
N HIS A 474 0.19 10.21 -1.48
CA HIS A 474 -0.75 10.66 -2.50
C HIS A 474 -1.36 12.03 -2.17
N PHE A 475 -1.83 12.23 -0.94
CA PHE A 475 -2.38 13.52 -0.47
C PHE A 475 -1.29 14.54 -0.17
N MET A 476 -0.15 14.13 0.39
CA MET A 476 0.97 15.02 0.70
C MET A 476 1.49 15.74 -0.55
N MET A 477 1.67 15.00 -1.65
CA MET A 477 2.14 15.57 -2.92
C MET A 477 1.20 16.64 -3.49
N GLY A 478 -0.11 16.44 -3.44
CA GLY A 478 -1.07 17.42 -3.94
C GLY A 478 -1.17 18.64 -3.03
N HIS A 479 -1.17 18.44 -1.71
CA HIS A 479 -1.26 19.53 -0.75
C HIS A 479 -0.02 20.42 -0.79
N ARG A 480 1.19 19.84 -0.84
CA ARG A 480 2.41 20.64 -1.00
C ARG A 480 2.40 21.45 -2.31
N ARG A 481 1.94 20.87 -3.43
CA ARG A 481 1.76 21.62 -4.69
C ARG A 481 0.73 22.76 -4.56
N TYR A 482 -0.32 22.55 -3.78
CA TYR A 482 -1.35 23.56 -3.52
C TYR A 482 -0.81 24.75 -2.72
N LEU A 483 -0.01 24.47 -1.68
CA LEU A 483 0.64 25.50 -0.85
C LEU A 483 1.76 26.25 -1.60
N TYR A 484 2.58 25.54 -2.38
CA TYR A 484 3.80 26.07 -3.00
C TYR A 484 3.63 26.37 -4.51
N GLU A 485 2.60 27.13 -4.84
CA GLU A 485 2.36 27.71 -6.19
C GLU A 485 2.43 26.73 -7.38
N GLY A 486 2.05 25.46 -7.18
CA GLY A 486 2.03 24.41 -8.20
C GLY A 486 3.30 23.55 -8.27
N HIS A 487 4.37 23.89 -7.56
CA HIS A 487 5.61 23.11 -7.52
C HIS A 487 5.96 22.67 -6.09
N SER A 488 6.37 21.41 -5.92
CA SER A 488 6.97 20.97 -4.65
C SER A 488 8.01 19.90 -4.92
N LYS A 489 9.25 20.16 -4.49
CA LYS A 489 10.33 19.17 -4.51
C LYS A 489 9.85 17.90 -3.77
N THR A 490 9.71 16.81 -4.53
CA THR A 490 9.24 15.52 -4.00
C THR A 490 10.08 14.41 -4.57
N ILE A 491 10.76 13.65 -3.71
CA ILE A 491 11.57 12.51 -4.10
C ILE A 491 10.75 11.23 -3.97
N LYS A 492 10.46 10.59 -5.10
CA LYS A 492 9.86 9.26 -5.17
C LYS A 492 10.78 8.36 -5.99
N PRO A 493 11.67 7.59 -5.35
CA PRO A 493 12.73 6.90 -6.06
C PRO A 493 12.21 5.76 -6.94
N ASP A 494 12.91 5.52 -8.05
CA ASP A 494 12.76 4.28 -8.81
C ASP A 494 13.50 3.16 -8.07
N LYS A 495 12.75 2.43 -7.24
CA LYS A 495 13.29 1.33 -6.43
C LYS A 495 13.93 0.22 -7.28
N ARG A 496 13.56 0.06 -8.54
CA ARG A 496 14.19 -0.94 -9.45
C ARG A 496 15.59 -0.51 -9.88
N ARG A 497 15.81 0.79 -10.06
CA ARG A 497 17.14 1.37 -10.30
C ARG A 497 17.98 1.42 -9.02
N LEU A 498 17.38 1.76 -7.88
CA LEU A 498 18.08 1.79 -6.58
C LEU A 498 18.71 0.44 -6.22
N VAL A 499 17.97 -0.67 -6.33
CA VAL A 499 18.49 -1.98 -5.90
C VAL A 499 19.73 -2.42 -6.69
N LEU A 500 19.91 -1.96 -7.94
CA LEU A 500 21.13 -2.20 -8.72
C LEU A 500 22.34 -1.44 -8.16
N SER A 501 22.11 -0.24 -7.60
CA SER A 501 23.16 0.55 -6.95
C SER A 501 23.49 0.01 -5.55
N PHE A 502 22.50 -0.58 -4.86
CA PHE A 502 22.66 -1.19 -3.53
C PHE A 502 23.09 -2.67 -3.52
N ASP A 503 23.25 -3.32 -4.68
CA ASP A 503 23.69 -4.73 -4.79
C ASP A 503 25.14 -4.90 -5.30
N ASN A 504 25.82 -3.80 -5.64
CA ASN A 504 27.21 -3.79 -6.09
C ASN A 504 28.14 -3.12 -5.06
N PRO A 505 28.77 -3.87 -4.14
CA PRO A 505 29.75 -3.32 -3.18
C PRO A 505 30.97 -2.63 -3.81
N ASN A 506 31.23 -2.88 -5.10
CA ASN A 506 32.34 -2.29 -5.84
C ASN A 506 31.89 -1.11 -6.72
N ILE A 507 30.72 -0.52 -6.47
CA ILE A 507 30.30 0.71 -7.14
C ILE A 507 31.20 1.88 -6.70
N ARG A 508 31.71 2.64 -7.67
CA ARG A 508 32.47 3.87 -7.41
C ARG A 508 31.53 4.98 -6.94
N TRP A 509 32.02 5.86 -6.06
CA TRP A 509 31.25 7.01 -5.56
C TRP A 509 30.65 7.86 -6.69
N ASP A 510 31.46 8.30 -7.66
CA ASP A 510 31.03 9.11 -8.82
C ASP A 510 29.88 8.47 -9.63
N ARG A 511 29.81 7.14 -9.65
CA ARG A 511 28.75 6.39 -10.34
C ARG A 511 27.51 6.25 -9.47
N PHE A 512 27.68 6.04 -8.17
CA PHE A 512 26.57 6.00 -7.22
C PHE A 512 25.87 7.36 -7.15
N GLU A 513 26.63 8.43 -6.98
CA GLU A 513 26.18 9.82 -6.96
C GLU A 513 25.41 10.17 -8.24
N ARG A 514 26.01 9.97 -9.41
CA ARG A 514 25.35 10.22 -10.71
C ARG A 514 24.02 9.47 -10.85
N ASN A 515 23.96 8.20 -10.47
CA ASN A 515 22.71 7.42 -10.48
C ASN A 515 21.63 8.05 -9.57
N MET A 516 22.02 8.57 -8.40
CA MET A 516 21.12 9.22 -7.46
C MET A 516 20.66 10.61 -7.96
N GLN A 517 21.57 11.42 -8.51
CA GLN A 517 21.28 12.72 -9.12
C GLN A 517 20.33 12.61 -10.31
N GLU A 518 20.48 11.59 -11.18
CA GLU A 518 19.53 11.29 -12.25
C GLU A 518 18.11 11.02 -11.71
N MET A 519 18.00 10.26 -10.60
CA MET A 519 16.71 9.98 -9.96
C MET A 519 16.11 11.21 -9.26
N LEU A 520 16.95 12.10 -8.70
CA LEU A 520 16.53 13.39 -8.17
C LEU A 520 15.95 14.28 -9.29
N HIS A 521 16.69 14.45 -10.38
CA HIS A 521 16.27 15.24 -11.53
C HIS A 521 14.96 14.74 -12.14
N TYR A 522 14.81 13.42 -12.30
CA TYR A 522 13.54 12.84 -12.78
C TYR A 522 12.36 13.13 -11.83
N SER A 523 12.61 13.12 -10.52
CA SER A 523 11.61 13.42 -9.50
C SER A 523 11.12 14.88 -9.60
N ASP A 524 12.04 15.82 -9.81
CA ASP A 524 11.73 17.25 -10.00
C ASP A 524 10.86 17.50 -11.25
N LEU A 525 11.18 16.82 -12.37
CA LEU A 525 10.39 16.90 -13.59
C LEU A 525 8.95 16.39 -13.39
N LYS A 526 8.73 15.45 -12.46
CA LYS A 526 7.37 15.04 -12.05
C LYS A 526 6.73 16.02 -11.07
N GLY A 527 7.53 16.82 -10.35
CA GLY A 527 7.10 17.82 -9.37
C GLY A 527 6.04 18.79 -9.91
N VAL A 528 6.18 19.24 -11.16
CA VAL A 528 5.29 20.23 -11.83
C VAL A 528 4.17 19.64 -12.71
N ALA A 529 3.99 18.33 -12.75
CA ALA A 529 3.14 17.72 -13.77
C ALA A 529 1.63 18.03 -13.57
N LEU A 530 0.93 18.32 -14.68
CA LEU A 530 -0.53 18.49 -14.69
C LEU A 530 -1.27 17.15 -14.51
N ARG A 531 -2.52 17.21 -14.02
CA ARG A 531 -3.38 16.03 -13.87
C ARG A 531 -3.74 15.44 -15.23
N LYS A 532 -3.43 14.16 -15.42
CA LYS A 532 -3.96 13.34 -16.53
C LYS A 532 -5.38 12.86 -16.24
N SER A 533 -6.17 12.52 -17.26
CA SER A 533 -7.57 12.09 -17.11
C SER A 533 -7.79 10.91 -16.14
N ASN A 534 -6.80 10.03 -15.97
CA ASN A 534 -6.82 8.89 -15.05
C ASN A 534 -6.09 9.16 -13.71
N ALA A 535 -5.58 10.37 -13.49
CA ALA A 535 -4.84 10.74 -12.29
C ALA A 535 -5.75 11.43 -11.26
N THR A 536 -5.45 11.22 -9.97
CA THR A 536 -6.22 11.80 -8.86
C THR A 536 -5.85 13.26 -8.60
N LEU A 537 -6.86 14.11 -8.35
CA LEU A 537 -6.68 15.52 -7.99
C LEU A 537 -6.00 15.71 -6.63
N TYR A 538 -6.08 14.71 -5.75
CA TYR A 538 -5.41 14.73 -4.44
C TYR A 538 -3.89 14.62 -4.55
N THR A 539 -3.36 14.16 -5.70
CA THR A 539 -1.92 14.18 -6.02
C THR A 539 -1.58 15.29 -7.00
N PHE A 540 -2.42 15.54 -8.01
CA PHE A 540 -2.20 16.55 -9.04
C PHE A 540 -3.36 17.56 -9.02
N PRO A 541 -3.27 18.65 -8.23
CA PRO A 541 -4.37 19.61 -8.09
C PRO A 541 -4.63 20.46 -9.34
N MET A 542 -3.62 20.64 -10.20
CA MET A 542 -3.71 21.48 -11.40
C MET A 542 -4.29 20.68 -12.59
N PRO A 543 -5.24 21.23 -13.37
CA PRO A 543 -5.82 22.57 -13.28
C PRO A 543 -7.15 22.63 -12.48
N ASP A 544 -7.62 21.53 -11.90
CA ASP A 544 -8.96 21.45 -11.28
C ASP A 544 -9.15 22.33 -10.04
N CYS A 545 -8.11 22.41 -9.20
CA CYS A 545 -8.12 23.14 -7.91
C CYS A 545 -7.30 24.44 -7.95
N MET A 546 -6.51 24.64 -9.00
CA MET A 546 -5.55 25.75 -9.13
C MET A 546 -5.54 26.25 -10.57
N CYS A 547 -5.34 27.56 -10.73
CA CYS A 547 -5.28 28.22 -12.03
C CYS A 547 -3.88 28.82 -12.25
N PRO A 548 -3.44 29.02 -13.50
CA PRO A 548 -2.26 29.82 -13.79
C PRO A 548 -2.37 31.21 -13.16
N GLN A 549 -1.26 31.80 -12.70
CA GLN A 549 -1.27 33.11 -12.05
C GLN A 549 -1.84 34.24 -12.94
N SER A 550 -1.78 34.10 -14.27
CA SER A 550 -2.40 35.00 -15.25
C SER A 550 -3.94 34.93 -15.33
N GLU A 551 -4.53 33.86 -14.78
CA GLU A 551 -5.98 33.58 -14.78
C GLU A 551 -6.57 33.54 -13.35
N ALA A 552 -5.70 33.56 -12.33
CA ALA A 552 -6.01 33.32 -10.92
C ALA A 552 -6.78 34.44 -10.24
#